data_AF-A0A2E6ENR4-F1
#
_entry.id   AF-A0A2E6ENR4-F1
#
_cell.length_a   1.000
_cell.length_b   1.000
_cell.length_c   1.000
_cell.angle_alpha   90.00
_cell.angle_beta   90.00
_cell.angle_gamma   90.00
#
_symmetry.space_group_name_H-M   'P 1'
#
loop_
_entity.id
_entity.type
_entity.pdbx_description
1 polymer ?
#
loop_
_entity_poly.entity_id
_entity_poly.type
_entity_poly.pdbx_seq_one_letter_code
_entity_poly.pdbx_strand_id
1 'polypeptide(L)'
;MKSKRLARLVRLRKLVEQSHAAELQGRKSELQAAEHALQQTITQLQELRDRQASSATEMLWRASFEENLGREAEHRKGVIGLRRQVVAEGEQIVREAWQRRRLVQHLQERAEMRELEDEKTRNYRELDDMTLLRGSPSKEEGS
;
A
#
# COMPACT_ATOMS: atom_id res chain seq x y z
N MET A 1 -16.27 -20.00 -9.74
CA MET A 1 -16.16 -19.49 -8.36
C MET A 1 -17.21 -18.41 -8.17
N LYS A 2 -18.02 -18.43 -7.10
CA LYS A 2 -19.13 -17.45 -6.92
C LYS A 2 -18.62 -16.06 -6.56
N SER A 3 -19.33 -15.02 -6.98
CA SER A 3 -19.04 -13.59 -6.71
C SER A 3 -18.77 -13.34 -5.22
N LYS A 4 -19.61 -13.88 -4.33
CA LYS A 4 -19.49 -13.74 -2.86
C LYS A 4 -18.13 -14.24 -2.32
N ARG A 5 -17.57 -15.31 -2.88
CA ARG A 5 -16.25 -15.82 -2.48
C ARG A 5 -15.13 -14.90 -2.95
N LEU A 6 -15.24 -14.36 -4.16
CA LEU A 6 -14.29 -13.37 -4.68
C LEU A 6 -14.34 -12.07 -3.89
N ALA A 7 -15.54 -11.60 -3.51
CA ALA A 7 -15.72 -10.43 -2.64
C ALA A 7 -15.00 -10.58 -1.30
N ARG A 8 -15.06 -11.77 -0.68
CA ARG A 8 -14.30 -12.07 0.54
C ARG A 8 -12.79 -12.00 0.30
N LEU A 9 -12.30 -12.52 -0.82
CA LEU A 9 -10.88 -12.45 -1.19
C LEU A 9 -10.43 -11.00 -1.44
N VAL A 10 -11.25 -10.16 -2.07
CA VAL A 10 -10.95 -8.73 -2.26
C VAL A 10 -10.81 -8.04 -0.91
N ARG A 11 -11.71 -8.30 0.05
CA ARG A 11 -11.63 -7.73 1.40
C ARG A 11 -10.34 -8.16 2.11
N LEU A 12 -9.99 -9.44 2.07
CA LEU A 12 -8.75 -9.93 2.66
C LEU A 12 -7.51 -9.28 2.02
N ARG A 13 -7.48 -9.17 0.69
CA ARG A 13 -6.37 -8.49 -0.01
C ARG A 13 -6.28 -7.00 0.31
N LYS A 14 -7.41 -6.34 0.52
CA LYS A 14 -7.44 -4.94 0.97
C LYS A 14 -6.80 -4.78 2.36
N LEU A 15 -7.08 -5.70 3.28
CA LEU A 15 -6.44 -5.69 4.61
C LEU A 15 -4.92 -5.89 4.51
N VAL A 16 -4.47 -6.79 3.65
CA VAL A 16 -3.02 -7.00 3.41
C VAL A 16 -2.36 -5.75 2.82
N GLU A 17 -2.96 -5.12 1.81
CA GLU A 17 -2.49 -3.85 1.25
C GLU A 17 -2.39 -2.76 2.34
N GLN A 18 -3.42 -2.64 3.19
CA GLN A 18 -3.44 -1.67 4.28
C GLN A 18 -2.34 -1.93 5.32
N SER A 19 -2.08 -3.21 5.65
CA SER A 19 -0.98 -3.59 6.55
C SER A 19 0.37 -3.13 5.99
N HIS A 20 0.66 -3.45 4.73
CA HIS A 20 1.90 -3.03 4.08
C HIS A 20 2.01 -1.50 3.97
N ALA A 21 0.91 -0.81 3.71
CA ALA A 21 0.89 0.65 3.65
C ALA A 21 1.21 1.27 5.02
N ALA A 22 0.68 0.72 6.12
CA ALA A 22 0.97 1.17 7.47
C ALA A 22 2.44 0.93 7.85
N GLU A 23 2.99 -0.24 7.55
CA GLU A 23 4.41 -0.54 7.74
C GLU A 23 5.31 0.41 6.94
N LEU A 24 4.97 0.67 5.68
CA LEU A 24 5.68 1.62 4.83
C LEU A 24 5.65 3.03 5.41
N GLN A 25 4.51 3.47 5.95
CA GLN A 25 4.39 4.77 6.60
C GLN A 25 5.34 4.89 7.79
N GLY A 26 5.44 3.86 8.64
CA GLY A 26 6.41 3.81 9.72
C GLY A 26 7.85 3.97 9.22
N ARG A 27 8.23 3.19 8.20
CA ARG A 27 9.57 3.27 7.59
C ARG A 27 9.89 4.65 7.02
N LYS A 28 8.91 5.31 6.38
CA LYS A 28 9.05 6.69 5.87
C LYS A 28 9.26 7.70 7.00
N SER A 29 8.52 7.57 8.10
CA SER A 29 8.71 8.42 9.28
C SER A 29 10.09 8.25 9.90
N GLU A 30 10.60 7.02 10.00
CA GLU A 30 11.96 6.80 10.50
C GLU A 30 13.04 7.33 9.56
N LEU A 31 12.85 7.22 8.24
CA LEU A 31 13.74 7.82 7.25
C LEU A 31 13.78 9.34 7.42
N GLN A 32 12.61 9.98 7.54
CA GLN A 32 12.52 11.43 7.76
C GLN A 32 13.20 11.85 9.05
N ALA A 33 13.04 11.09 10.14
CA ALA A 33 13.73 11.34 11.40
C ALA A 33 15.26 11.24 11.24
N ALA A 34 15.75 10.25 10.49
CA ALA A 34 17.18 10.10 10.21
C ALA A 34 17.73 11.25 9.36
N GLU A 35 16.99 11.70 8.34
CA GLU A 35 17.35 12.85 7.51
C GLU A 35 17.39 14.15 8.31
N HIS A 36 16.42 14.37 9.20
CA HIS A 36 16.42 15.51 10.12
C HIS A 36 17.62 15.47 11.07
N ALA A 37 17.95 14.29 11.61
CA ALA A 37 19.12 14.13 12.46
C ALA A 37 20.42 14.45 11.70
N LEU A 38 20.59 13.98 10.46
CA LEU A 38 21.74 14.35 9.64
C LEU A 38 21.81 15.87 9.42
N GLN A 39 20.66 16.52 9.15
CA GLN A 39 20.62 17.97 8.97
C GLN A 39 21.09 18.71 10.22
N GLN A 40 20.69 18.26 11.42
CA GLN A 40 21.18 18.83 12.68
C GLN A 40 22.70 18.70 12.84
N THR A 41 23.29 17.54 12.50
CA THR A 41 24.74 17.35 12.52
C THR A 41 25.46 18.29 11.55
N ILE A 42 24.91 18.49 10.35
CA ILE A 42 25.46 19.41 9.36
C ILE A 42 25.39 20.86 9.87
N THR A 43 24.26 21.27 10.45
CA THR A 43 24.12 22.61 11.06
C THR A 43 25.13 22.80 12.18
N GLN A 44 25.30 21.82 13.07
CA GLN A 44 26.31 21.88 14.14
C GLN A 44 27.74 22.03 13.59
N LEU A 45 28.08 21.30 12.52
CA LEU A 45 29.36 21.44 11.83
C LEU A 45 29.56 22.85 11.26
N GLN A 46 28.51 23.45 10.69
CA GLN A 46 28.57 24.81 10.15
C GLN A 46 28.75 25.85 11.27
N GLU A 47 27.96 25.76 12.33
CA GLU A 47 28.10 26.64 13.50
C GLU A 47 29.50 26.52 14.14
N LEU A 48 30.05 25.31 14.17
CA LEU A 48 31.40 25.05 14.63
C LEU A 48 32.49 25.51 13.68
N ARG A 49 32.20 25.84 12.42
CA ARG A 49 33.17 26.47 11.51
C ARG A 49 33.10 27.98 11.57
N ASP A 50 31.88 28.52 11.76
CA ASP A 50 31.64 29.96 11.75
C ASP A 50 32.11 30.68 13.02
N ARG A 51 32.25 29.97 14.15
CA ARG A 51 32.81 30.55 15.39
C ARG A 51 34.29 30.93 15.19
N GLN A 52 34.79 32.00 15.80
CA GLN A 52 36.24 32.25 15.87
C GLN A 52 36.84 31.60 17.10
N ALA A 53 37.99 30.93 16.95
CA ALA A 53 38.70 30.35 18.09
C ALA A 53 39.55 31.43 18.76
N SER A 54 39.46 31.52 20.09
CA SER A 54 40.17 32.51 20.90
C SER A 54 41.54 32.03 21.39
N SER A 55 41.82 30.73 21.29
CA SER A 55 43.09 30.12 21.74
C SER A 55 43.50 28.90 20.90
N ALA A 56 44.78 28.55 20.96
CA ALA A 56 45.33 27.37 20.26
C ALA A 56 44.74 26.04 20.78
N THR A 57 44.46 25.94 22.08
CA THR A 57 43.79 24.77 22.69
C THR A 57 42.36 24.64 22.19
N GLU A 58 41.63 25.75 22.06
CA GLU A 58 40.29 25.78 21.47
C GLU A 58 40.31 25.36 19.98
N MET A 59 41.32 25.79 19.21
CA MET A 59 41.49 25.34 17.82
C MET A 59 41.68 23.83 17.72
N LEU A 60 42.52 23.24 18.57
CA LEU A 60 42.76 21.78 18.59
C LEU A 60 41.50 21.00 18.99
N TRP A 61 40.77 21.47 20.00
CA TRP A 61 39.52 20.86 20.42
C TRP A 61 38.47 20.91 19.31
N ARG A 62 38.35 22.06 18.63
CA ARG A 62 37.42 22.23 17.50
C ARG A 62 37.77 21.33 16.32
N ALA A 63 39.04 21.23 15.96
CA ALA A 63 39.47 20.32 14.89
C ALA A 63 39.07 18.86 15.17
N SER A 64 39.28 18.40 16.40
CA SER A 64 38.87 17.05 16.83
C SER A 64 37.34 16.88 16.81
N PHE A 65 36.60 17.90 17.27
CA PHE A 65 35.14 17.84 17.29
C PHE A 65 34.52 17.90 15.88
N GLU A 66 35.08 18.70 14.97
CA GLU A 66 34.71 18.71 13.56
C GLU A 66 34.96 17.36 12.90
N GLU A 67 36.10 16.72 13.18
CA GLU A 67 36.40 15.40 12.64
C GLU A 67 35.37 14.36 13.13
N ASN A 68 35.04 14.36 14.43
CA ASN A 68 34.05 13.45 15.01
C ASN A 68 32.66 13.65 14.39
N LEU A 69 32.19 14.90 14.29
CA LEU A 69 30.90 15.20 13.66
C LEU A 69 30.91 14.89 12.15
N GLY A 70 32.05 15.05 11.47
CA GLY A 70 32.22 14.66 10.08
C GLY A 70 32.07 13.15 9.89
N ARG A 71 32.71 12.34 10.74
CA ARG A 71 32.53 10.88 10.74
C ARG A 71 31.10 10.48 11.06
N GLU A 72 30.46 11.16 12.02
CA GLU A 72 29.06 10.92 12.37
C GLU A 72 28.12 11.25 11.21
N ALA A 73 28.34 12.36 10.50
CA ALA A 73 27.56 12.73 9.33
C ALA A 73 27.68 11.69 8.21
N GLU A 74 28.89 11.21 7.92
CA GLU A 74 29.09 10.14 6.93
C GLU A 74 28.40 8.83 7.34
N HIS A 75 28.47 8.46 8.62
CA HIS A 75 27.75 7.30 9.14
C HIS A 75 26.22 7.46 8.94
N ARG A 76 25.66 8.62 9.32
CA ARG A 76 24.24 8.93 9.16
C ARG A 76 23.80 8.90 7.69
N LYS A 77 24.62 9.41 6.76
CA LYS A 77 24.37 9.29 5.31
C LYS A 77 24.27 7.84 4.86
N GLY A 78 25.18 6.98 5.34
CA GLY A 78 25.13 5.54 5.07
C GLY A 78 23.83 4.90 5.55
N VAL A 79 23.43 5.19 6.79
CA VAL A 79 22.16 4.70 7.37
C VAL A 79 20.94 5.20 6.57
N ILE A 80 20.92 6.47 6.17
CA ILE A 80 19.86 7.04 5.32
C ILE A 80 19.80 6.32 3.98
N GLY A 81 20.95 6.00 3.37
CA GLY A 81 21.03 5.23 2.13
C GLY A 81 20.32 3.87 2.26
N LEU A 82 20.62 3.11 3.32
CA LEU A 82 19.96 1.84 3.60
C LEU A 82 18.45 2.00 3.84
N ARG A 83 18.06 3.01 4.62
CA ARG A 83 16.64 3.29 4.90
C ARG A 83 15.87 3.65 3.62
N ARG A 84 16.47 4.39 2.70
CA ARG A 84 15.88 4.72 1.39
C ARG A 84 15.62 3.47 0.56
N GLN A 85 16.55 2.52 0.56
CA GLN A 85 16.37 1.23 -0.12
C GLN A 85 15.18 0.46 0.48
N VAL A 86 15.11 0.35 1.81
CA VAL A 86 14.01 -0.32 2.51
C VAL A 86 12.66 0.36 2.26
N VAL A 87 12.61 1.69 2.16
CA VAL A 87 11.40 2.43 1.78
C VAL A 87 11.01 2.12 0.33
N ALA A 88 11.95 2.13 -0.61
CA ALA A 88 11.69 1.84 -2.02
C ALA A 88 11.15 0.41 -2.22
N GLU A 89 11.75 -0.58 -1.54
CA GLU A 89 11.23 -1.95 -1.52
C GLU A 89 9.82 -2.01 -0.94
N GLY A 90 9.55 -1.30 0.16
CA GLY A 90 8.23 -1.20 0.75
C GLY A 90 7.19 -0.58 -0.19
N GLU A 91 7.56 0.45 -0.95
CA GLU A 91 6.70 1.05 -1.99
C GLU A 91 6.36 0.05 -3.09
N GLN A 92 7.32 -0.76 -3.51
CA GLN A 92 7.08 -1.83 -4.49
C GLN A 92 6.12 -2.88 -3.93
N ILE A 93 6.29 -3.32 -2.68
CA ILE A 93 5.42 -4.30 -2.03
C ILE A 93 3.97 -3.79 -1.97
N VAL A 94 3.76 -2.54 -1.56
CA VAL A 94 2.42 -1.93 -1.52
C VAL A 94 1.80 -1.85 -2.91
N ARG A 95 2.59 -1.45 -3.92
CA ARG A 95 2.15 -1.40 -5.32
C ARG A 95 1.71 -2.77 -5.83
N GLU A 96 2.49 -3.81 -5.57
CA GLU A 96 2.15 -5.18 -5.94
C GLU A 96 0.89 -5.67 -5.21
N ALA A 97 0.76 -5.40 -3.91
CA ALA A 97 -0.42 -5.75 -3.14
C ALA A 97 -1.69 -5.11 -3.71
N TRP A 98 -1.61 -3.83 -4.09
CA TRP A 98 -2.68 -3.10 -4.77
C TRP A 98 -3.05 -3.73 -6.12
N GLN A 99 -2.05 -4.02 -6.97
CA GLN A 99 -2.28 -4.67 -8.28
C GLN A 99 -2.95 -6.04 -8.11
N ARG A 100 -2.48 -6.86 -7.15
CA ARG A 100 -3.05 -8.16 -6.85
C ARG A 100 -4.50 -8.05 -6.34
N ARG A 101 -4.82 -7.04 -5.52
CA ARG A 101 -6.22 -6.78 -5.12
C ARG A 101 -7.06 -6.40 -6.34
N ARG A 102 -6.56 -5.49 -7.18
CA ARG A 102 -7.28 -4.98 -8.34
C ARG A 102 -7.64 -6.09 -9.34
N LEU A 103 -6.73 -7.03 -9.56
CA LEU A 103 -6.98 -8.23 -10.38
C LEU A 103 -8.17 -9.03 -9.84
N VAL A 104 -8.19 -9.33 -8.53
CA VAL A 104 -9.27 -10.11 -7.93
C VAL A 104 -10.59 -9.33 -7.92
N GLN A 105 -10.53 -8.01 -7.77
CA GLN A 105 -11.71 -7.15 -7.90
C GLN A 105 -12.32 -7.25 -9.31
N HIS A 106 -11.51 -7.19 -10.36
CA HIS A 106 -12.01 -7.39 -11.72
C HIS A 106 -12.62 -8.78 -11.94
N LEU A 107 -12.04 -9.82 -11.34
CA LEU A 107 -12.63 -11.16 -11.39
C LEU A 107 -13.97 -11.22 -10.65
N GLN A 108 -14.10 -10.52 -9.51
CA GLN A 108 -15.35 -10.40 -8.78
C GLN A 108 -16.43 -9.74 -9.64
N GLU A 109 -16.13 -8.57 -10.21
CA GLU A 109 -17.04 -7.80 -11.07
C GLU A 109 -17.54 -8.66 -12.25
N ARG A 110 -16.64 -9.40 -12.91
CA ARG A 110 -17.02 -10.32 -14.00
C ARG A 110 -17.88 -11.48 -13.52
N ALA A 111 -17.66 -11.98 -12.30
CA ALA A 111 -18.49 -13.05 -11.74
C ALA A 111 -19.89 -12.55 -11.36
N GLU A 112 -20.00 -11.33 -10.84
CA GLU A 112 -21.29 -10.68 -10.54
C GLU A 112 -22.12 -10.49 -11.81
N MET A 113 -21.49 -10.02 -12.90
CA MET A 113 -22.16 -9.87 -14.19
C MET A 113 -22.72 -11.20 -14.72
N ARG A 114 -21.94 -12.28 -14.66
CA ARG A 114 -22.41 -13.61 -15.10
C ARG A 114 -23.56 -14.13 -14.24
N GLU A 115 -23.47 -13.97 -12.93
CA GLU A 115 -24.54 -14.40 -12.02
C GLU A 115 -25.84 -13.62 -12.26
N LEU A 116 -25.74 -12.32 -12.56
CA LEU A 116 -26.89 -11.49 -12.97
C LEU A 116 -27.49 -11.93 -14.31
N GLU A 117 -26.66 -12.30 -15.29
CA GLU A 117 -27.11 -12.82 -16.58
C GLU A 117 -27.80 -14.19 -16.44
N ASP A 118 -27.24 -15.08 -15.63
CA ASP A 118 -27.82 -16.40 -15.32
C ASP A 118 -29.17 -16.24 -14.62
N GLU A 119 -29.28 -15.31 -13.67
CA GLU A 119 -30.52 -15.01 -12.94
C GLU A 119 -31.60 -14.43 -13.87
N LYS A 120 -31.24 -13.48 -14.75
CA LYS A 120 -32.17 -12.97 -15.78
C LYS A 120 -32.66 -14.09 -16.69
N THR A 121 -31.75 -14.93 -17.18
CA THR A 121 -32.10 -16.05 -18.08
C THR A 121 -33.04 -17.03 -17.39
N ARG A 122 -32.80 -17.32 -16.11
CA ARG A 122 -33.68 -18.17 -15.31
C ARG A 122 -35.06 -17.54 -15.12
N ASN A 123 -35.13 -16.25 -14.78
CA ASN A 123 -36.40 -15.54 -14.62
C ASN A 123 -37.23 -15.53 -15.91
N TYR A 124 -36.59 -15.34 -17.08
CA TYR A 124 -37.28 -15.43 -18.37
C TYR A 124 -37.86 -16.82 -18.62
N ARG A 125 -37.10 -17.89 -18.34
CA ARG A 125 -37.60 -19.27 -18.47
C ARG A 125 -38.77 -19.55 -17.52
N GLU A 126 -38.67 -19.12 -16.27
CA GLU A 126 -39.75 -19.28 -15.29
C GLU A 126 -41.01 -18.50 -15.71
N LEU A 127 -40.86 -17.31 -16.30
CA LEU A 127 -41.97 -16.56 -16.90
C LEU A 127 -42.59 -17.30 -18.09
N ASP A 128 -41.78 -17.79 -19.02
CA ASP A 128 -42.25 -18.55 -20.19
C ASP A 128 -43.01 -19.82 -19.76
N ASP A 129 -42.46 -20.60 -18.82
CA ASP A 129 -43.11 -21.79 -18.27
C ASP A 129 -44.47 -21.45 -17.63
N MET A 130 -44.55 -20.36 -16.87
CA MET A 130 -45.80 -19.90 -16.27
C MET A 130 -46.83 -19.43 -17.31
N THR A 131 -46.40 -18.79 -18.41
CA THR A 131 -47.30 -18.39 -19.49
C THR A 131 -47.83 -19.59 -20.27
N LEU A 132 -47.01 -20.61 -20.50
CA LEU A 132 -47.40 -21.87 -21.15
C LEU A 132 -48.38 -22.69 -20.29
N LEU A 133 -48.16 -22.74 -18.98
CA LEU A 133 -49.10 -23.37 -18.03
C LEU A 133 -50.45 -22.64 -17.96
N ARG A 134 -50.48 -21.31 -18.13
CA ARG A 134 -51.71 -20.52 -18.13
C ARG A 134 -52.46 -20.55 -19.47
N GLY A 135 -51.75 -20.83 -20.57
CA GLY A 135 -52.29 -20.93 -21.93
C GLY A 135 -52.75 -22.34 -22.33
N SER A 136 -52.64 -23.33 -21.45
CA SER A 136 -53.15 -24.68 -21.70
C SER A 136 -54.68 -24.69 -21.53
N PRO A 137 -55.48 -24.80 -22.61
CA PRO A 137 -56.92 -24.89 -22.47
C PRO A 137 -57.28 -26.20 -21.76
N SER A 138 -58.03 -26.10 -20.67
CA SER A 138 -58.65 -27.25 -20.02
C SER A 138 -59.48 -28.02 -21.05
N LYS A 139 -58.95 -29.15 -21.53
CA LYS A 139 -59.75 -30.16 -22.21
C LYS A 139 -60.46 -30.98 -21.13
N GLU A 140 -61.62 -30.52 -20.71
CA GLU A 140 -62.65 -31.33 -20.05
C GLU A 140 -64.01 -30.72 -20.43
N GLU A 141 -65.05 -31.43 -20.79
CA GLU A 141 -65.24 -32.78 -21.33
C GLU A 141 -66.69 -32.72 -21.84
N GLY A 142 -66.93 -33.10 -23.08
CA GLY A 142 -68.30 -33.15 -23.60
C GLY A 142 -69.07 -34.30 -22.93
N SER A 143 -70.24 -34.00 -22.38
CA SER A 143 -71.34 -34.94 -22.16
C SER A 143 -72.66 -34.22 -22.35
#